data_AF-R2RQ88-F1
#
_entry.id   AF-R2RQ88-F1
#
_cell.length_a   1.000
_cell.length_b   1.000
_cell.length_c   1.000
_cell.angle_alpha   90.00
_cell.angle_beta   90.00
_cell.angle_gamma   90.00
#
_symmetry.space_group_name_H-M   'P 1'
#
loop_
_entity.id
_entity.type
_entity.pdbx_description
1 polymer ?
#
loop_
_entity_poly.entity_id
_entity_poly.type
_entity_poly.pdbx_seq_one_letter_code
_entity_poly.pdbx_strand_id
1 'polypeptide(L)'
;MKWWEKWYFGKSLRQKLSEFHGAGYEHVTIAELWEYCQWLWSKKKVQKKSEQRQLLQQVTPYDFFDYQQIQIRTHQESLQEMEDFSDLF
;
A
#
# COMPACT_ATOMS: atom_id res chain seq x y z
N MET A 1 1.71 -11.66 -2.37
CA MET A 1 1.02 -12.10 -1.14
C MET A 1 1.08 -13.63 -1.02
N LYS A 2 1.59 -14.17 0.09
CA LYS A 2 1.67 -15.62 0.36
C LYS A 2 0.28 -16.20 0.62
N TRP A 3 0.12 -17.50 0.43
CA TRP A 3 -1.16 -18.20 0.61
C TRP A 3 -1.75 -18.06 2.03
N TRP A 4 -0.94 -18.18 3.07
CA TRP A 4 -1.38 -18.01 4.45
C TRP A 4 -1.74 -16.55 4.78
N GLU A 5 -1.09 -15.56 4.14
CA GLU A 5 -1.41 -14.13 4.30
C GLU A 5 -2.78 -13.83 3.68
N LYS A 6 -3.06 -14.40 2.51
CA LYS A 6 -4.38 -14.31 1.87
C LYS A 6 -5.48 -14.84 2.79
N TRP A 7 -5.23 -15.93 3.50
CA TRP A 7 -6.19 -16.49 4.44
C TRP A 7 -6.36 -15.61 5.69
N TYR A 8 -5.26 -15.20 6.33
CA TYR A 8 -5.30 -14.47 7.60
C TYR A 8 -5.78 -13.01 7.45
N PHE A 9 -5.28 -12.28 6.45
CA PHE A 9 -5.60 -10.87 6.24
C PHE A 9 -6.74 -10.66 5.24
N GLY A 10 -7.06 -11.65 4.41
CA GLY A 10 -7.97 -11.49 3.27
C GLY A 10 -9.35 -10.96 3.65
N LYS A 11 -9.93 -11.43 4.76
CA LYS A 11 -11.23 -10.91 5.24
C LYS A 11 -11.13 -9.41 5.59
N SER A 12 -10.08 -9.04 6.32
CA SER A 12 -9.89 -7.65 6.75
C SER A 12 -9.58 -6.73 5.57
N LEU A 13 -8.79 -7.20 4.60
CA LEU A 13 -8.51 -6.47 3.36
C LEU A 13 -9.77 -6.23 2.54
N ARG A 14 -10.63 -7.24 2.36
CA ARG A 14 -11.87 -7.09 1.60
C ARG A 14 -12.85 -6.16 2.29
N GLN A 15 -12.96 -6.25 3.61
CA GLN A 15 -13.76 -5.32 4.38
C GLN A 15 -13.24 -3.89 4.17
N LYS A 16 -11.91 -3.70 4.27
CA LYS A 16 -11.31 -2.38 4.10
C LYS A 16 -11.47 -1.84 2.69
N LEU A 17 -11.32 -2.68 1.68
CA LEU A 17 -11.61 -2.35 0.29
C LEU A 17 -13.06 -1.84 0.12
N SER A 18 -14.02 -2.53 0.73
CA SER A 18 -15.42 -2.10 0.69
C SER A 18 -15.65 -0.75 1.37
N GLU A 19 -14.93 -0.46 2.46
CA GLU A 19 -14.96 0.87 3.11
C GLU A 19 -14.38 1.96 2.18
N PHE A 20 -13.30 1.66 1.47
CA PHE A 20 -12.70 2.56 0.48
C PHE A 20 -13.65 2.82 -0.69
N HIS A 21 -14.24 1.77 -1.25
CA HIS A 21 -15.21 1.87 -2.34
C HIS A 21 -16.44 2.67 -1.91
N GLY A 22 -16.96 2.42 -0.70
CA GLY A 22 -18.07 3.20 -0.13
C GLY A 22 -17.73 4.67 0.13
N ALA A 23 -16.45 5.01 0.26
CA ALA A 23 -15.94 6.38 0.40
C ALA A 23 -15.60 7.06 -0.95
N GLY A 24 -15.89 6.41 -2.09
CA GLY A 24 -15.67 6.95 -3.44
C GLY A 24 -14.35 6.54 -4.10
N TYR A 25 -13.55 5.68 -3.47
CA TYR A 25 -12.26 5.22 -3.99
C TYR A 25 -12.39 3.92 -4.81
N GLU A 26 -13.29 3.90 -5.79
CA GLU A 26 -13.70 2.68 -6.52
C GLU A 26 -12.56 1.96 -7.26
N HIS A 27 -11.55 2.72 -7.70
CA HIS A 27 -10.42 2.17 -8.45
C HIS A 27 -9.35 1.50 -7.57
N VAL A 28 -9.43 1.66 -6.24
CA VAL A 28 -8.47 1.03 -5.33
C VAL A 28 -8.66 -0.48 -5.37
N THR A 29 -7.53 -1.19 -5.42
CA THR A 29 -7.48 -2.65 -5.49
C THR A 29 -6.96 -3.26 -4.18
N ILE A 30 -7.21 -4.55 -3.99
CA ILE A 30 -6.64 -5.31 -2.87
C ILE A 30 -5.11 -5.34 -2.94
N ALA A 31 -4.54 -5.35 -4.15
CA ALA A 31 -3.10 -5.38 -4.34
C ALA A 31 -2.45 -4.09 -3.81
N GLU A 32 -2.97 -2.93 -4.22
CA GLU A 32 -2.46 -1.63 -3.76
C GLU A 32 -2.64 -1.45 -2.25
N LEU A 33 -3.80 -1.84 -1.70
CA LEU A 33 -4.04 -1.82 -0.25
C LEU A 33 -3.05 -2.73 0.51
N TRP A 34 -2.72 -3.88 -0.07
CA TRP A 34 -1.76 -4.80 0.53
C TRP A 34 -0.35 -4.25 0.50
N GLU A 35 0.08 -3.68 -0.62
CA GLU A 35 1.38 -3.01 -0.77
C GLU A 35 1.53 -1.87 0.24
N TYR A 36 0.49 -1.05 0.37
CA TYR A 36 0.45 -0.01 1.40
C TYR A 36 0.60 -0.59 2.81
N CYS A 37 -0.12 -1.66 3.14
CA CYS A 37 0.01 -2.31 4.45
C CYS A 37 1.45 -2.82 4.69
N GLN A 38 2.09 -3.41 3.68
CA GLN A 38 3.48 -3.87 3.80
C GLN A 38 4.44 -2.72 4.06
N TRP A 39 4.30 -1.61 3.32
CA TRP A 39 5.08 -0.40 3.54
C TRP A 39 4.85 0.17 4.95
N LEU A 40 3.60 0.28 5.38
CA LEU A 40 3.21 0.82 6.69
C LEU A 40 3.81 -0.02 7.84
N TRP A 41 3.72 -1.35 7.75
CA TRP A 41 4.27 -2.24 8.77
C TRP A 41 5.79 -2.19 8.83
N SER A 42 6.46 -2.04 7.68
CA SER A 42 7.90 -1.81 7.62
C SER A 42 8.28 -0.49 8.29
N LYS A 43 7.61 0.61 7.94
CA LYS A 43 7.84 1.95 8.49
C LYS A 43 7.62 2.00 10.01
N LYS A 44 6.57 1.33 10.51
CA LYS A 44 6.27 1.24 11.94
C LYS A 44 7.01 0.11 12.67
N LYS A 45 7.86 -0.66 11.98
CA LYS A 45 8.63 -1.81 12.51
C LYS A 45 7.76 -2.86 13.24
N VAL A 46 6.57 -3.12 12.71
CA VAL A 46 5.56 -3.98 13.35
C VAL A 46 5.87 -5.44 13.08
N GLN A 47 6.21 -6.19 14.13
CA GLN A 47 6.60 -7.60 14.01
C GLN A 47 5.41 -8.56 14.22
N LYS A 48 4.47 -8.22 15.11
CA LYS A 48 3.37 -9.13 15.46
C LYS A 48 2.22 -9.05 14.44
N LYS A 49 1.73 -10.21 14.02
CA LYS A 49 0.63 -10.32 13.04
C LYS A 49 -0.70 -9.74 13.55
N SER A 50 -0.95 -9.81 14.84
CA SER A 50 -2.12 -9.17 15.48
C SER A 50 -2.06 -7.65 15.36
N GLU A 51 -0.91 -7.04 15.66
CA GLU A 51 -0.68 -5.60 15.53
C GLU A 51 -0.77 -5.15 14.06
N GLN A 52 -0.22 -5.95 13.14
CA GLN A 52 -0.36 -5.72 11.69
C GLN A 52 -1.84 -5.67 11.26
N ARG A 53 -2.66 -6.59 11.78
CA ARG A 53 -4.10 -6.63 11.50
C ARG A 53 -4.84 -5.43 12.10
N GLN A 54 -4.50 -5.02 13.31
CA GLN A 54 -5.08 -3.82 13.94
C GLN A 54 -4.78 -2.56 13.13
N LEU A 55 -3.53 -2.40 12.69
CA LEU A 55 -3.14 -1.27 11.85
C LEU A 55 -3.86 -1.26 10.51
N LEU A 56 -4.02 -2.42 9.87
CA LEU A 56 -4.79 -2.53 8.63
C LEU A 56 -6.23 -2.04 8.80
N GLN A 57 -6.88 -2.34 9.92
CA GLN A 57 -8.24 -1.87 10.20
C GLN A 57 -8.32 -0.36 10.41
N GLN A 58 -7.23 0.24 10.89
CA GLN A 58 -7.12 1.68 11.17
C GLN A 58 -6.71 2.52 9.96
N VAL A 59 -6.33 1.89 8.84
CA VAL A 59 -5.97 2.61 7.61
C VAL A 59 -7.10 3.56 7.19
N THR A 60 -6.76 4.80 6.83
CA THR A 60 -7.72 5.73 6.25
C THR A 60 -7.45 5.93 4.76
N PRO A 61 -8.46 6.35 3.97
CA PRO A 61 -8.23 6.73 2.57
C PRO A 61 -7.22 7.86 2.41
N TYR A 62 -7.17 8.80 3.37
CA TYR A 62 -6.20 9.89 3.39
C TYR A 62 -4.76 9.37 3.50
N ASP A 63 -4.48 8.51 4.48
CA ASP A 63 -3.12 7.95 4.64
C ASP A 63 -2.68 7.14 3.42
N PHE A 64 -3.63 6.42 2.81
CA PHE A 64 -3.38 5.65 1.59
C PHE A 64 -3.06 6.57 0.40
N PHE A 65 -3.78 7.67 0.24
CA PHE A 65 -3.54 8.63 -0.83
C PHE A 65 -2.17 9.32 -0.68
N ASP A 66 -1.80 9.72 0.54
CA ASP A 66 -0.48 10.26 0.84
C ASP A 66 0.63 9.28 0.42
N TYR A 67 0.45 7.99 0.73
CA TYR A 67 1.36 6.95 0.29
C TYR A 67 1.45 6.85 -1.25
N GLN A 68 0.32 6.86 -1.95
CA GLN A 68 0.29 6.83 -3.42
C GLN A 68 1.04 8.02 -4.03
N GLN A 69 0.87 9.23 -3.46
CA GLN A 69 1.63 10.40 -3.92
C GLN A 69 3.15 10.24 -3.73
N ILE A 70 3.58 9.66 -2.61
CA ILE A 70 5.00 9.35 -2.38
C ILE A 70 5.52 8.38 -3.45
N GLN A 71 4.78 7.30 -3.73
CA GLN A 71 5.18 6.33 -4.76
C GLN A 71 5.31 6.95 -6.15
N ILE A 72 4.36 7.81 -6.54
CA ILE A 72 4.40 8.52 -7.83
C ILE A 72 5.66 9.38 -7.94
N ARG A 73 5.98 10.16 -6.89
CA ARG A 73 7.18 11.02 -6.88
C ARG A 73 8.46 10.21 -6.99
N THR A 74 8.59 9.15 -6.18
CA THR A 74 9.77 8.28 -6.21
C THR A 74 9.93 7.60 -7.56
N HIS A 75 8.84 7.21 -8.22
CA HIS A 75 8.90 6.65 -9.57
C HIS A 75 9.32 7.68 -10.62
N GLN A 76 8.79 8.91 -10.55
CA GLN A 76 9.19 9.99 -11.46
C GLN A 76 10.67 10.33 -11.32
N GLU A 77 11.19 10.45 -10.09
CA GLU A 77 12.61 10.65 -9.81
C GLU A 77 13.45 9.51 -10.41
N SER A 78 13.06 8.24 -10.21
CA SER A 78 13.79 7.10 -10.77
C SER A 78 13.83 7.07 -12.30
N LEU A 79 12.76 7.50 -12.97
CA LEU A 79 12.71 7.55 -14.44
C LEU A 79 13.59 8.68 -14.98
N GLN A 80 13.56 9.84 -14.34
CA GLN A 80 14.44 10.96 -14.69
C GLN A 80 15.92 10.59 -14.53
N GLU A 81 16.29 9.94 -13.43
CA GLU A 81 17.66 9.46 -13.23
C GLU A 81 18.07 8.48 -14.36
N MET A 82 17.19 7.56 -14.76
CA MET A 82 17.47 6.62 -15.87
C MET A 82 17.63 7.33 -17.23
N GLU A 83 16.83 8.36 -17.53
CA GLU A 83 16.98 9.18 -18.74
C GLU A 83 18.31 9.95 -18.73
N ASP A 84 18.68 10.59 -17.61
CA ASP A 84 19.95 11.29 -17.45
C ASP A 84 21.17 10.38 -17.65
N PHE A 85 21.10 9.12 -17.20
CA PHE A 85 22.16 8.13 -17.46
C PHE A 85 22.19 7.64 -18.92
N SER A 86 21.08 7.72 -19.66
CA SER A 86 21.03 7.30 -21.06
C SER A 86 21.76 8.26 -22.01
N ASP A 87 21.88 9.53 -21.65
CA ASP A 87 22.67 10.53 -22.39
C ASP A 87 24.19 10.40 -22.19
N LEU A 88 24.64 9.53 -21.26
CA LEU A 88 26.06 9.29 -20.95
C LEU A 88 26.67 8.09 -21.69
N PHE A 89 25.91 7.37 -22.52
CA PHE A 89 26.35 6.21 -23.32
C PHE A 89 26.00 6.37 -24.80
#